data_AF-E5ACT9-F1
#
_entry.id   AF-E5ACT9-F1
#
_cell.length_a   1.000
_cell.length_b   1.000
_cell.length_c   1.000
_cell.angle_alpha   90.00
_cell.angle_beta   90.00
_cell.angle_gamma   90.00
#
_symmetry.space_group_name_H-M   'P 1'
#
loop_
_entity.id
_entity.type
_entity.pdbx_description
1 polymer ?
#
loop_
_entity_poly.entity_id
_entity_poly.type
_entity_poly.pdbx_seq_one_letter_code
_entity_poly.pdbx_strand_id
1 'polypeptide(L)'
;MARKPKTTPLGPTATPILNSSPELVSPSKLPQFNKSTGRPIRKSAGKAMKAAGYVDSKVIEEDDSIPLSSEEDEEDDGDDDIMGPPSRSAKAKARAKSKRKRSPSPASPYLEPIIYNQEVGDLTDDETGGAFHRHTPKIAPTTLQFNVPLGYHGPLTVKLVGSMLHAGEQAEPYEMRQGRTKRARTDTVPSARSSSREARKGFEDLPPEIRNTIYHYVFVRKGLDLTVPITKVGGNLCQSAQFLRTCRLVHQEGCSVLYGENTFYFARNHSVRSPFWEPVLKEVGYQDMLQFLRMIGPENLQYLRDIKIAFDDAAPRHTTYLWSNEARRYLNDEFLLHCLRILREAKLRKIKLQFCGRRHVYKSDVKFLGYLEQIKVDEVTSFSDWYTPYEKISAVVFHDLKTSMVRKKKLYEKESP
;
A
#
# COMPACT_ATOMS: atom_id res chain seq x y z
N MET A 1 51.59 58.35 5.91
CA MET A 1 50.94 59.01 4.76
C MET A 1 49.45 58.70 4.78
N ALA A 2 48.62 59.72 4.95
CA ALA A 2 47.17 59.62 5.05
C ALA A 2 46.52 59.85 3.68
N ARG A 3 45.37 59.22 3.41
CA ARG A 3 44.30 59.80 2.59
C ARG A 3 42.93 59.18 2.92
N LYS A 4 41.95 60.09 2.95
CA LYS A 4 40.61 60.08 3.57
C LYS A 4 39.50 59.50 2.66
N PRO A 5 38.31 59.22 3.23
CA PRO A 5 37.13 58.65 2.54
C PRO A 5 36.27 59.72 1.83
N LYS A 6 35.27 59.28 1.05
CA LYS A 6 34.27 60.15 0.41
C LYS A 6 32.84 59.62 0.59
N THR A 7 31.95 60.53 0.93
CA THR A 7 30.56 60.36 1.42
C THR A 7 29.56 60.92 0.39
N THR A 8 28.38 60.26 0.24
CA THR A 8 27.00 60.77 -0.06
C THR A 8 26.72 61.63 -1.33
N PRO A 9 25.46 61.72 -1.88
CA PRO A 9 24.20 62.02 -1.17
C PRO A 9 22.87 61.39 -1.67
N LEU A 10 21.81 61.72 -0.92
CA LEU A 10 20.38 61.34 -0.97
C LEU A 10 19.48 62.29 -1.79
N GLY A 11 18.32 61.77 -2.22
CA GLY A 11 17.01 62.47 -2.32
C GLY A 11 16.46 62.73 -3.74
N PRO A 12 15.13 62.99 -3.94
CA PRO A 12 13.99 63.04 -3.01
C PRO A 12 12.67 62.34 -3.48
N THR A 13 11.67 62.44 -2.61
CA THR A 13 10.26 61.97 -2.57
C THR A 13 9.26 62.74 -3.45
N ALA A 14 8.16 62.10 -3.89
CA ALA A 14 6.81 62.70 -4.02
C ALA A 14 5.69 61.65 -4.24
N THR A 15 4.58 61.79 -3.50
CA THR A 15 3.29 61.07 -3.52
C THR A 15 2.22 61.89 -4.32
N PRO A 16 0.89 61.70 -4.13
CA PRO A 16 -0.10 60.75 -4.70
C PRO A 16 -1.22 61.49 -5.52
N ILE A 17 -2.36 60.84 -5.84
CA ILE A 17 -3.77 61.36 -6.06
C ILE A 17 -4.51 60.37 -7.02
N LEU A 18 -5.51 59.56 -6.62
CA LEU A 18 -6.94 59.77 -6.26
C LEU A 18 -7.94 59.91 -7.44
N ASN A 19 -9.03 59.12 -7.35
CA ASN A 19 -10.37 59.23 -7.99
C ASN A 19 -10.48 58.72 -9.45
N SER A 20 -11.54 58.05 -9.93
CA SER A 20 -12.89 57.71 -9.44
C SER A 20 -13.57 56.77 -10.46
N SER A 21 -14.49 55.90 -9.99
CA SER A 21 -15.52 55.18 -10.78
C SER A 21 -16.76 56.10 -10.99
N PRO A 22 -17.90 55.72 -11.62
CA PRO A 22 -18.29 54.60 -12.51
C PRO A 22 -19.06 55.09 -13.78
N GLU A 23 -19.48 54.20 -14.70
CA GLU A 23 -20.84 54.19 -15.31
C GLU A 23 -21.07 53.10 -16.38
N LEU A 24 -22.31 52.61 -16.40
CA LEU A 24 -22.88 51.51 -17.17
C LEU A 24 -23.38 51.98 -18.55
N VAL A 25 -22.84 51.48 -19.66
CA VAL A 25 -23.60 51.33 -20.92
C VAL A 25 -23.00 50.18 -21.75
N SER A 26 -23.83 49.20 -22.09
CA SER A 26 -23.51 48.19 -23.10
C SER A 26 -24.02 48.64 -24.47
N PRO A 27 -23.18 48.58 -25.53
CA PRO A 27 -23.70 48.42 -26.88
C PRO A 27 -23.15 47.17 -27.57
N SER A 28 -24.10 46.34 -28.01
CA SER A 28 -24.14 45.57 -29.26
C SER A 28 -22.94 44.71 -29.69
N LYS A 29 -23.25 43.40 -29.76
CA LYS A 29 -22.51 42.30 -30.37
C LYS A 29 -22.15 42.60 -31.84
N LEU A 30 -20.93 43.08 -32.08
CA LEU A 30 -20.30 43.01 -33.39
C LEU A 30 -19.84 41.56 -33.66
N PRO A 31 -20.16 40.95 -34.82
CA PRO A 31 -19.66 39.64 -35.18
C PRO A 31 -18.12 39.69 -35.28
N GLN A 32 -17.45 38.86 -34.49
CA GLN A 32 -15.99 38.74 -34.54
C GLN A 32 -15.57 37.95 -35.79
N PHE A 33 -14.75 38.56 -36.61
CA PHE A 33 -14.08 37.93 -37.74
C PHE A 33 -12.65 37.56 -37.34
N ASN A 34 -12.20 36.39 -37.78
CA ASN A 34 -10.81 35.98 -37.57
C ASN A 34 -9.89 36.78 -38.49
N LYS A 35 -8.97 37.58 -37.93
CA LYS A 35 -8.10 38.51 -38.71
C LYS A 35 -7.16 37.81 -39.69
N SER A 36 -6.81 36.54 -39.48
CA SER A 36 -5.91 35.81 -40.39
C SER A 36 -6.62 35.08 -41.52
N THR A 37 -7.93 34.83 -41.40
CA THR A 37 -8.69 34.03 -42.39
C THR A 37 -9.95 34.72 -42.91
N GLY A 38 -10.31 35.88 -42.38
CA GLY A 38 -11.46 36.70 -42.82
C GLY A 38 -12.84 36.08 -42.56
N ARG A 39 -12.93 34.95 -41.84
CA ARG A 39 -14.20 34.23 -41.65
C ARG A 39 -14.90 34.61 -40.34
N PRO A 40 -16.23 34.79 -40.32
CA PRO A 40 -16.99 35.09 -39.11
C PRO A 40 -17.07 33.88 -38.17
N ILE A 41 -16.79 34.11 -36.88
CA ILE A 41 -16.77 33.07 -35.85
C ILE A 41 -18.21 32.82 -35.34
N ARG A 42 -18.79 31.64 -35.63
CA ARG A 42 -20.12 31.25 -35.11
C ARG A 42 -20.00 30.66 -33.69
N LYS A 43 -20.66 31.29 -32.70
CA LYS A 43 -20.64 30.86 -31.27
C LYS A 43 -21.49 29.62 -30.92
N SER A 44 -21.81 28.73 -31.86
CA SER A 44 -22.72 27.59 -31.58
C SER A 44 -22.46 26.28 -32.35
N ALA A 45 -21.26 26.07 -32.89
CA ALA A 45 -20.92 24.76 -33.46
C ALA A 45 -20.54 23.76 -32.35
N GLY A 46 -21.38 22.75 -32.11
CA GLY A 46 -21.05 21.57 -31.30
C GLY A 46 -21.96 21.26 -30.09
N LYS A 47 -22.95 22.10 -29.77
CA LYS A 47 -23.99 21.76 -28.77
C LYS A 47 -25.20 21.13 -29.46
N ALA A 48 -25.19 19.81 -29.60
CA ALA A 48 -26.43 19.07 -29.85
C ALA A 48 -27.24 19.06 -28.55
N MET A 49 -28.36 19.80 -28.52
CA MET A 49 -29.39 19.62 -27.50
C MET A 49 -30.09 18.29 -27.79
N LYS A 50 -30.03 17.34 -26.85
CA LYS A 50 -30.84 16.13 -26.90
C LYS A 50 -32.23 16.47 -26.41
N ALA A 51 -33.23 16.31 -27.28
CA ALA A 51 -34.63 16.37 -26.89
C ALA A 51 -35.00 15.11 -26.08
N ALA A 52 -35.88 15.27 -25.10
CA ALA A 52 -36.37 14.19 -24.26
C ALA A 52 -37.20 13.18 -25.08
N GLY A 53 -37.01 11.88 -24.83
CA GLY A 53 -37.95 10.83 -25.24
C GLY A 53 -37.64 9.98 -26.48
N TYR A 54 -36.38 9.83 -26.92
CA TYR A 54 -36.06 8.92 -28.04
C TYR A 54 -35.02 7.85 -27.67
N VAL A 55 -35.45 6.59 -27.76
CA VAL A 55 -34.67 5.35 -27.73
C VAL A 55 -34.75 4.78 -29.16
N ASP A 56 -33.61 4.44 -29.77
CA ASP A 56 -33.61 3.76 -31.07
C ASP A 56 -33.07 2.33 -30.91
N SER A 57 -33.90 1.41 -31.32
CA SER A 57 -33.99 -0.01 -31.01
C SER A 57 -33.55 -0.86 -32.20
N LYS A 58 -32.41 -0.52 -32.81
CA LYS A 58 -31.81 -1.33 -33.86
C LYS A 58 -30.68 -2.20 -33.31
N VAL A 59 -30.80 -3.49 -33.63
CA VAL A 59 -29.86 -4.60 -33.46
C VAL A 59 -30.00 -5.40 -32.14
N ILE A 60 -31.25 -5.70 -31.79
CA ILE A 60 -31.65 -6.91 -31.05
C ILE A 60 -32.43 -7.78 -32.07
N GLU A 61 -32.14 -9.08 -32.10
CA GLU A 61 -32.76 -10.19 -32.88
C GLU A 61 -32.39 -10.23 -34.39
N GLU A 62 -32.06 -11.35 -35.05
CA GLU A 62 -32.44 -12.78 -34.97
C GLU A 62 -31.22 -13.65 -35.41
N ASP A 63 -30.80 -14.73 -34.73
CA ASP A 63 -31.39 -16.09 -34.60
C ASP A 63 -31.03 -17.03 -35.78
N ASP A 64 -30.14 -18.00 -35.53
CA ASP A 64 -30.11 -19.33 -36.19
C ASP A 64 -29.15 -20.29 -35.48
N SER A 65 -29.54 -21.56 -35.49
CA SER A 65 -29.31 -22.57 -34.44
C SER A 65 -28.22 -23.61 -34.77
N ILE A 66 -27.45 -24.07 -33.74
CA ILE A 66 -27.10 -25.48 -33.33
C ILE A 66 -26.40 -26.42 -34.38
N PRO A 67 -25.56 -27.47 -34.07
CA PRO A 67 -25.21 -28.15 -32.80
C PRO A 67 -23.70 -28.45 -32.53
N LEU A 68 -23.47 -28.94 -31.32
CA LEU A 68 -22.32 -29.75 -30.88
C LEU A 68 -22.32 -31.16 -31.51
N SER A 69 -21.16 -31.65 -31.96
CA SER A 69 -20.76 -33.06 -31.87
C SER A 69 -19.23 -33.22 -31.91
N SER A 70 -18.78 -34.25 -31.20
CA SER A 70 -17.43 -34.78 -30.95
C SER A 70 -16.79 -35.53 -32.13
N GLU A 71 -15.48 -35.80 -31.99
CA GLU A 71 -14.59 -36.84 -32.58
C GLU A 71 -13.24 -36.18 -32.93
N GLU A 72 -12.15 -36.40 -32.18
CA GLU A 72 -11.21 -37.53 -32.26
C GLU A 72 -10.79 -37.85 -33.71
N ASP A 73 -9.55 -37.49 -34.06
CA ASP A 73 -8.68 -38.33 -34.91
C ASP A 73 -7.21 -37.88 -34.82
N GLU A 74 -6.37 -38.89 -35.00
CA GLU A 74 -4.93 -38.98 -34.74
C GLU A 74 -4.05 -38.42 -35.88
N GLU A 75 -2.76 -38.23 -35.54
CA GLU A 75 -1.53 -38.40 -36.32
C GLU A 75 -1.56 -38.26 -37.87
N ASP A 76 -0.74 -37.35 -38.42
CA ASP A 76 0.23 -37.73 -39.47
C ASP A 76 1.34 -36.69 -39.65
N ASP A 77 2.54 -37.21 -39.89
CA ASP A 77 3.81 -36.55 -40.19
C ASP A 77 3.82 -35.91 -41.59
N GLY A 78 4.75 -34.97 -41.82
CA GLY A 78 5.07 -34.53 -43.17
C GLY A 78 5.82 -33.21 -43.27
N ASP A 79 7.15 -33.27 -43.15
CA ASP A 79 8.07 -32.30 -43.75
C ASP A 79 7.71 -32.06 -45.22
N ASP A 80 7.70 -30.80 -45.66
CA ASP A 80 8.19 -30.43 -46.98
C ASP A 80 8.43 -28.92 -47.09
N ASP A 81 9.72 -28.58 -47.15
CA ASP A 81 10.29 -27.31 -47.57
C ASP A 81 9.96 -27.03 -49.05
N ILE A 82 9.14 -26.02 -49.37
CA ILE A 82 9.20 -25.36 -50.69
C ILE A 82 9.13 -23.83 -50.57
N MET A 83 10.31 -23.25 -50.78
CA MET A 83 10.55 -21.85 -51.08
C MET A 83 9.91 -21.42 -52.39
N GLY A 84 9.13 -20.33 -52.36
CA GLY A 84 8.78 -19.57 -53.56
C GLY A 84 8.29 -18.15 -53.26
N PRO A 85 9.03 -17.10 -53.65
CA PRO A 85 8.48 -15.75 -53.83
C PRO A 85 8.42 -15.41 -55.34
N PRO A 86 7.89 -14.25 -55.75
CA PRO A 86 6.60 -13.65 -55.41
C PRO A 86 5.85 -13.25 -56.70
N SER A 87 4.52 -13.44 -56.79
CA SER A 87 3.76 -12.88 -57.93
C SER A 87 2.85 -11.73 -57.49
N ARG A 88 3.11 -10.60 -58.14
CA ARG A 88 2.42 -9.32 -58.06
C ARG A 88 0.98 -9.50 -58.50
N SER A 89 0.02 -9.10 -57.67
CA SER A 89 -1.23 -8.54 -58.21
C SER A 89 -1.69 -7.35 -57.38
N ALA A 90 -1.60 -6.20 -58.03
CA ALA A 90 -2.05 -4.92 -57.58
C ALA A 90 -3.58 -4.89 -57.63
N LYS A 91 -4.26 -4.91 -56.47
CA LYS A 91 -5.65 -4.45 -56.32
C LYS A 91 -6.07 -4.32 -54.85
N ALA A 92 -5.32 -3.57 -54.05
CA ALA A 92 -5.71 -3.24 -52.66
C ALA A 92 -5.46 -1.76 -52.30
N LYS A 93 -5.48 -0.85 -53.27
CA LYS A 93 -5.34 0.60 -53.07
C LYS A 93 -6.65 1.33 -53.35
N ALA A 94 -7.68 1.13 -52.53
CA ALA A 94 -8.83 2.05 -52.49
C ALA A 94 -9.74 1.82 -51.27
N ARG A 95 -9.20 1.79 -50.04
CA ARG A 95 -10.00 1.98 -48.81
C ARG A 95 -9.13 2.23 -47.57
N ALA A 96 -8.13 3.10 -47.70
CA ALA A 96 -7.52 3.74 -46.53
C ALA A 96 -8.50 4.79 -45.97
N LYS A 97 -9.56 4.31 -45.30
CA LYS A 97 -10.46 5.18 -44.54
C LYS A 97 -9.63 5.90 -43.48
N SER A 98 -9.62 7.23 -43.60
CA SER A 98 -9.08 8.19 -42.64
C SER A 98 -9.37 7.75 -41.21
N LYS A 99 -8.36 7.16 -40.56
CA LYS A 99 -8.41 6.87 -39.12
C LYS A 99 -8.43 8.22 -38.42
N ARG A 100 -9.54 8.55 -37.76
CA ARG A 100 -9.65 9.72 -36.88
C ARG A 100 -8.42 9.75 -35.96
N LYS A 101 -7.70 10.88 -35.95
CA LYS A 101 -6.65 11.13 -34.97
C LYS A 101 -7.32 11.10 -33.60
N ARG A 102 -7.17 9.99 -32.86
CA ARG A 102 -7.57 9.91 -31.45
C ARG A 102 -6.82 11.03 -30.73
N SER A 103 -7.52 11.83 -29.95
CA SER A 103 -6.87 12.74 -29.00
C SER A 103 -5.89 11.92 -28.17
N PRO A 104 -4.65 12.38 -27.94
CA PRO A 104 -3.71 11.68 -27.09
C PRO A 104 -4.38 11.41 -25.75
N SER A 105 -4.34 10.17 -25.29
CA SER A 105 -4.81 9.82 -23.96
C SER A 105 -4.14 10.75 -22.95
N PRO A 106 -4.85 11.24 -21.92
CA PRO A 106 -4.23 11.99 -20.86
C PRO A 106 -3.01 11.22 -20.34
N ALA A 107 -1.91 11.93 -20.08
CA ALA A 107 -0.70 11.32 -19.55
C ALA A 107 -1.07 10.47 -18.34
N SER A 108 -0.70 9.19 -18.39
CA SER A 108 -0.96 8.27 -17.28
C SER A 108 -0.39 8.90 -16.01
N PRO A 109 -1.16 8.97 -14.92
CA PRO A 109 -0.63 9.51 -13.66
C PRO A 109 0.65 8.75 -13.33
N TYR A 110 1.73 9.48 -13.05
CA TYR A 110 3.03 8.90 -12.70
C TYR A 110 2.83 7.98 -11.48
N LEU A 111 2.78 6.67 -11.73
CA LEU A 111 2.83 5.69 -10.67
C LEU A 111 4.24 5.73 -10.10
N GLU A 112 4.35 5.87 -8.79
CA GLU A 112 5.65 5.79 -8.12
C GLU A 112 6.34 4.46 -8.50
N PRO A 113 7.66 4.48 -8.76
CA PRO A 113 8.40 3.27 -9.09
C PRO A 113 8.20 2.24 -7.98
N ILE A 114 7.93 0.99 -8.36
CA ILE A 114 7.87 -0.11 -7.41
C ILE A 114 9.26 -0.26 -6.80
N ILE A 115 9.39 0.04 -5.50
CA ILE A 115 10.65 -0.10 -4.76
C ILE A 115 10.86 -1.60 -4.52
N TYR A 116 11.70 -2.23 -5.35
CA TYR A 116 12.01 -3.66 -5.27
C TYR A 116 12.91 -4.02 -4.10
N ASN A 117 13.73 -3.07 -3.63
CA ASN A 117 14.67 -3.26 -2.53
C ASN A 117 14.17 -2.42 -1.36
N GLN A 118 13.39 -3.06 -0.49
CA GLN A 118 12.87 -2.37 0.67
C GLN A 118 13.95 -2.35 1.75
N GLU A 119 14.50 -1.18 2.03
CA GLU A 119 15.44 -1.02 3.14
C GLU A 119 14.71 -1.40 4.44
N VAL A 120 15.30 -2.35 5.16
CA VAL A 120 14.93 -2.65 6.53
C VAL A 120 15.50 -1.49 7.34
N GLY A 121 14.68 -0.46 7.55
CA GLY A 121 15.14 0.70 8.32
C GLY A 121 15.68 0.25 9.69
N ASP A 122 16.73 0.95 10.14
CA ASP A 122 17.36 0.78 11.45
C ASP A 122 16.39 1.15 12.58
N LEU A 123 15.39 0.29 12.81
CA LEU A 123 14.48 0.43 13.94
C LEU A 123 15.19 -0.15 15.16
N THR A 124 15.51 0.73 16.10
CA THR A 124 16.11 0.43 17.41
C THR A 124 15.48 -0.82 18.00
N ASP A 125 16.28 -1.87 18.08
CA ASP A 125 15.89 -3.18 18.55
C ASP A 125 15.70 -3.10 20.07
N ASP A 126 14.52 -2.70 20.52
CA ASP A 126 14.17 -2.81 21.93
C ASP A 126 13.82 -4.29 22.22
N GLU A 127 14.87 -5.14 22.16
CA GLU A 127 14.84 -6.59 22.42
C GLU A 127 14.56 -6.92 23.91
N THR A 128 14.28 -5.90 24.72
CA THR A 128 14.29 -5.97 26.18
C THR A 128 13.01 -6.55 26.79
N GLY A 129 12.02 -6.93 25.96
CA GLY A 129 10.70 -7.38 26.40
C GLY A 129 10.35 -8.82 26.02
N GLY A 130 10.44 -9.76 26.96
CA GLY A 130 9.88 -11.12 26.83
C GLY A 130 10.21 -12.06 28.01
N ALA A 131 9.36 -13.04 28.29
CA ALA A 131 9.60 -14.14 29.22
C ALA A 131 10.82 -14.98 28.82
N PHE A 132 11.11 -15.08 27.52
CA PHE A 132 12.33 -15.76 27.03
C PHE A 132 13.61 -14.93 27.24
N HIS A 133 13.49 -13.61 27.43
CA HIS A 133 14.60 -12.68 27.71
C HIS A 133 14.86 -12.47 29.21
N ARG A 134 14.23 -13.24 30.11
CA ARG A 134 14.33 -13.03 31.58
C ARG A 134 15.75 -13.13 32.16
N HIS A 135 16.72 -13.64 31.40
CA HIS A 135 18.10 -13.81 31.84
C HIS A 135 19.07 -12.75 31.33
N THR A 136 18.63 -11.78 30.52
CA THR A 136 19.47 -10.64 30.13
C THR A 136 19.19 -9.45 31.06
N PRO A 137 20.23 -8.87 31.70
CA PRO A 137 20.04 -7.73 32.59
C PRO A 137 19.48 -6.54 31.80
N LYS A 138 18.35 -6.00 32.27
CA LYS A 138 17.69 -4.83 31.67
C LYS A 138 18.58 -3.61 31.88
N ILE A 139 19.19 -3.10 30.81
CA ILE A 139 19.85 -1.80 30.83
C ILE A 139 18.73 -0.76 30.68
N ALA A 140 18.58 0.13 31.65
CA ALA A 140 17.59 1.20 31.56
C ALA A 140 17.94 2.15 30.40
N PRO A 141 16.98 2.54 29.53
CA PRO A 141 17.25 3.45 28.44
C PRO A 141 17.71 4.81 28.98
N THR A 142 18.83 5.31 28.47
CA THR A 142 19.36 6.63 28.83
C THR A 142 18.69 7.70 27.98
N THR A 143 17.92 8.59 28.59
CA THR A 143 17.28 9.72 27.90
C THR A 143 18.22 10.93 27.85
N LEU A 144 18.47 11.45 26.65
CA LEU A 144 19.24 12.70 26.45
C LEU A 144 18.30 13.77 25.90
N GLN A 145 18.13 14.87 26.64
CA GLN A 145 17.31 16.01 26.20
C GLN A 145 18.19 17.20 25.83
N PHE A 146 18.02 17.71 24.61
CA PHE A 146 18.71 18.91 24.11
C PHE A 146 17.71 20.04 23.94
N ASN A 147 17.87 21.12 24.71
CA ASN A 147 17.07 22.33 24.53
C ASN A 147 17.82 23.28 23.58
N VAL A 148 17.47 23.22 22.28
CA VAL A 148 18.09 24.07 21.24
C VAL A 148 17.24 25.34 21.04
N PRO A 149 17.80 26.54 21.21
CA PRO A 149 17.04 27.78 21.06
C PRO A 149 16.60 28.04 19.60
N LEU A 150 15.43 28.67 19.43
CA LEU A 150 14.95 29.12 18.11
C LEU A 150 15.98 30.06 17.47
N GLY A 151 16.51 29.67 16.31
CA GLY A 151 17.51 30.44 15.54
C GLY A 151 18.93 29.88 15.55
N TYR A 152 19.16 28.72 16.18
CA TYR A 152 20.46 28.03 16.07
C TYR A 152 20.62 27.40 14.68
N HIS A 153 21.64 27.84 13.92
CA HIS A 153 21.98 27.34 12.58
C HIS A 153 23.37 26.66 12.53
N GLY A 154 23.99 26.39 13.67
CA GLY A 154 25.31 25.75 13.75
C GLY A 154 25.25 24.22 13.86
N PRO A 155 26.37 23.51 13.67
CA PRO A 155 26.46 22.08 13.98
C PRO A 155 26.41 21.86 15.49
N LEU A 156 25.62 20.88 15.94
CA LEU A 156 25.49 20.53 17.35
C LEU A 156 26.42 19.33 17.65
N THR A 157 27.61 19.60 18.16
CA THR A 157 28.59 18.54 18.48
C THR A 157 28.43 18.09 19.93
N VAL A 158 27.86 16.91 20.13
CA VAL A 158 27.73 16.30 21.46
C VAL A 158 28.90 15.34 21.68
N LYS A 159 29.78 15.66 22.63
CA LYS A 159 30.82 14.73 23.08
C LYS A 159 30.36 14.06 24.37
N LEU A 160 29.87 12.83 24.26
CA LEU A 160 29.51 12.02 25.42
C LEU A 160 30.77 11.31 25.92
N VAL A 161 31.18 11.58 27.16
CA VAL A 161 32.23 10.84 27.84
C VAL A 161 31.58 9.68 28.58
N GLY A 162 32.00 8.44 28.30
CA GLY A 162 31.37 7.22 28.86
C GLY A 162 31.28 7.17 30.38
N SER A 163 32.16 7.90 31.10
CA SER A 163 32.09 8.01 32.56
C SER A 163 30.90 8.81 33.09
N MET A 164 30.28 9.68 32.27
CA MET A 164 29.09 10.44 32.65
C MET A 164 27.78 9.63 32.55
N LEU A 165 27.79 8.48 31.86
CA LEU A 165 26.63 7.60 31.74
C LEU A 165 26.39 6.72 32.98
N HIS A 166 27.32 6.72 33.94
CA HIS A 166 27.27 5.89 35.15
C HIS A 166 26.99 6.67 36.44
N ALA A 167 26.80 8.00 36.38
CA ALA A 167 26.46 8.81 37.55
C ALA A 167 24.95 8.98 37.68
N GLY A 168 24.25 7.88 37.94
CA GLY A 168 22.83 7.89 38.28
C GLY A 168 22.67 8.00 39.79
N GLU A 169 22.15 9.15 40.25
CA GLU A 169 21.34 9.39 41.46
C GLU A 169 21.63 10.82 41.96
N GLN A 170 20.57 11.64 42.09
CA GLN A 170 20.56 13.03 42.57
C GLN A 170 20.75 14.16 41.53
N ALA A 171 19.82 14.26 40.58
CA ALA A 171 19.51 15.55 39.98
C ALA A 171 17.98 15.71 39.88
N GLU A 172 17.42 16.57 40.74
CA GLU A 172 16.01 16.95 40.73
C GLU A 172 15.62 17.59 39.38
N PRO A 173 14.55 17.13 38.72
CA PRO A 173 14.10 17.69 37.45
C PRO A 173 13.44 19.06 37.67
N TYR A 174 14.06 20.11 37.13
CA TYR A 174 13.50 21.47 37.14
C TYR A 174 12.46 21.63 36.00
N GLU A 175 11.19 21.68 36.37
CA GLU A 175 10.04 21.79 35.48
C GLU A 175 9.80 23.24 35.04
N MET A 176 9.99 23.56 33.75
CA MET A 176 9.57 24.84 33.18
C MET A 176 8.21 24.73 32.48
N ARG A 177 7.23 25.47 33.02
CA ARG A 177 5.90 25.69 32.46
C ARG A 177 5.92 26.54 31.18
N GLN A 178 4.80 26.42 30.45
CA GLN A 178 4.18 27.33 29.46
C GLN A 178 4.53 27.05 27.97
N GLY A 179 3.60 27.17 27.01
CA GLY A 179 2.31 27.86 27.04
C GLY A 179 1.34 27.46 25.92
N ARG A 180 0.09 27.89 26.11
CA ARG A 180 -1.04 27.68 25.20
C ARG A 180 -0.85 28.39 23.86
N THR A 181 -1.07 27.69 22.75
CA THR A 181 -1.32 28.30 21.44
C THR A 181 -2.75 28.01 20.96
N LYS A 182 -3.33 29.04 20.34
CA LYS A 182 -4.75 29.22 20.06
C LYS A 182 -5.19 28.42 18.84
N ARG A 183 -6.40 27.85 18.94
CA ARG A 183 -7.22 27.33 17.84
C ARG A 183 -7.37 28.37 16.72
N ALA A 184 -7.08 27.98 15.48
CA ALA A 184 -7.62 28.61 14.29
C ALA A 184 -8.81 27.78 13.81
N ARG A 185 -9.98 28.40 13.79
CA ARG A 185 -11.27 27.87 13.38
C ARG A 185 -11.45 28.31 11.92
N THR A 186 -11.46 27.37 10.98
CA THR A 186 -11.88 27.62 9.60
C THR A 186 -13.30 27.13 9.44
N ASP A 187 -14.25 28.07 9.52
CA ASP A 187 -15.63 27.85 9.09
C ASP A 187 -15.66 27.91 7.56
N THR A 188 -15.82 26.75 6.92
CA THR A 188 -16.17 26.66 5.50
C THR A 188 -17.68 26.51 5.36
N VAL A 189 -18.32 27.59 4.89
CA VAL A 189 -19.71 27.61 4.43
C VAL A 189 -19.81 26.88 3.08
N PRO A 190 -20.71 25.91 2.88
CA PRO A 190 -20.98 25.36 1.56
C PRO A 190 -21.97 26.25 0.81
N SER A 191 -21.51 26.81 -0.31
CA SER A 191 -22.34 27.48 -1.32
C SER A 191 -23.13 26.44 -2.11
N ALA A 192 -24.40 26.24 -1.78
CA ALA A 192 -25.33 25.47 -2.59
C ALA A 192 -25.62 26.21 -3.91
N ARG A 193 -25.15 25.65 -5.03
CA ARG A 193 -25.65 25.98 -6.37
C ARG A 193 -26.46 24.80 -6.88
N SER A 194 -27.78 25.00 -6.86
CA SER A 194 -28.76 24.17 -7.54
C SER A 194 -28.60 24.31 -9.06
N SER A 195 -28.40 23.17 -9.72
CA SER A 195 -28.84 23.01 -11.10
C SER A 195 -29.40 21.60 -11.24
N SER A 196 -30.72 21.51 -11.36
CA SER A 196 -31.52 20.31 -11.54
C SER A 196 -31.21 19.62 -12.87
N ARG A 197 -30.10 18.87 -12.87
CA ARG A 197 -29.99 17.66 -13.67
C ARG A 197 -30.26 16.53 -12.70
N GLU A 198 -31.20 15.65 -13.01
CA GLU A 198 -31.38 14.41 -12.25
C GLU A 198 -30.00 13.77 -12.09
N ALA A 199 -29.44 13.85 -10.89
CA ALA A 199 -28.13 13.32 -10.60
C ALA A 199 -28.25 11.81 -10.84
N ARG A 200 -27.45 11.29 -11.77
CA ARG A 200 -27.39 9.85 -11.99
C ARG A 200 -26.98 9.24 -10.67
N LYS A 201 -27.89 8.48 -10.05
CA LYS A 201 -27.63 7.80 -8.79
C LYS A 201 -26.40 6.91 -8.97
N GLY A 202 -25.33 7.25 -8.27
CA GLY A 202 -24.07 6.53 -8.28
C GLY A 202 -23.95 5.58 -7.09
N PHE A 203 -22.80 4.93 -6.98
CA PHE A 203 -22.48 4.06 -5.84
C PHE A 203 -22.50 4.82 -4.50
N GLU A 204 -22.09 6.09 -4.49
CA GLU A 204 -22.08 6.95 -3.30
C GLU A 204 -23.49 7.33 -2.81
N ASP A 205 -24.49 7.31 -3.71
CA ASP A 205 -25.89 7.63 -3.39
C ASP A 205 -26.65 6.42 -2.79
N LEU A 206 -26.05 5.22 -2.81
CA LEU A 206 -26.61 4.04 -2.18
C LEU A 206 -26.57 4.18 -0.65
N PRO A 207 -27.56 3.68 0.10
CA PRO A 207 -27.49 3.62 1.56
C PRO A 207 -26.26 2.82 2.04
N PRO A 208 -25.64 3.19 3.17
CA PRO A 208 -24.47 2.49 3.71
C PRO A 208 -24.67 0.98 3.89
N GLU A 209 -25.89 0.55 4.22
CA GLU A 209 -26.24 -0.87 4.41
C GLU A 209 -26.10 -1.67 3.11
N ILE A 210 -26.52 -1.06 1.99
CA ILE A 210 -26.38 -1.67 0.67
C ILE A 210 -24.91 -1.68 0.24
N ARG A 211 -24.16 -0.60 0.53
CA ARG A 211 -22.72 -0.56 0.25
C ARG A 211 -21.96 -1.64 1.03
N ASN A 212 -22.28 -1.83 2.32
CA ASN A 212 -21.71 -2.90 3.13
C ASN A 212 -21.99 -4.28 2.54
N THR A 213 -23.23 -4.52 2.09
CA THR A 213 -23.58 -5.77 1.41
C THR A 213 -22.71 -5.99 0.17
N ILE A 214 -22.50 -4.95 -0.65
CA ILE A 214 -21.60 -5.01 -1.81
C ILE A 214 -20.16 -5.27 -1.37
N TYR A 215 -19.66 -4.63 -0.31
CA TYR A 215 -18.33 -4.89 0.22
C TYR A 215 -18.16 -6.35 0.65
N HIS A 216 -19.14 -6.95 1.32
CA HIS A 216 -19.07 -8.37 1.66
C HIS A 216 -18.98 -9.26 0.41
N TYR A 217 -19.79 -9.00 -0.61
CA TYR A 217 -19.74 -9.79 -1.86
C TYR A 217 -18.41 -9.67 -2.59
N VAL A 218 -17.77 -8.50 -2.55
CA VAL A 218 -16.52 -8.24 -3.28
C VAL A 218 -15.29 -8.67 -2.50
N PHE A 219 -15.27 -8.45 -1.18
CA PHE A 219 -14.09 -8.63 -0.35
C PHE A 219 -14.06 -9.94 0.43
N VAL A 220 -15.20 -10.49 0.85
CA VAL A 220 -15.22 -11.64 1.75
C VAL A 220 -15.14 -12.93 0.94
N ARG A 221 -14.11 -13.72 1.20
CA ARG A 221 -13.91 -15.04 0.58
C ARG A 221 -14.22 -16.12 1.61
N LYS A 222 -15.46 -16.60 1.63
CA LYS A 222 -15.86 -17.66 2.55
C LYS A 222 -15.10 -18.96 2.23
N GLY A 223 -14.43 -19.51 3.25
CA GLY A 223 -13.71 -20.79 3.15
C GLY A 223 -12.36 -20.72 2.43
N LEU A 224 -11.89 -19.54 2.02
CA LEU A 224 -10.60 -19.38 1.36
C LEU A 224 -9.79 -18.31 2.08
N ASP A 225 -8.54 -18.64 2.42
CA ASP A 225 -7.61 -17.66 2.96
C ASP A 225 -7.05 -16.77 1.83
N LEU A 226 -6.87 -15.49 2.12
CA LEU A 226 -6.18 -14.56 1.23
C LEU A 226 -4.67 -14.75 1.38
N THR A 227 -4.02 -15.27 0.35
CA THR A 227 -2.61 -15.68 0.41
C THR A 227 -1.66 -14.56 0.00
N VAL A 228 -0.56 -14.43 0.75
CA VAL A 228 0.57 -13.55 0.44
C VAL A 228 1.84 -14.39 0.62
N PRO A 229 2.62 -14.64 -0.45
CA PRO A 229 2.52 -14.08 -1.80
C PRO A 229 1.30 -14.56 -2.59
N ILE A 230 0.91 -13.76 -3.59
CA ILE A 230 -0.18 -14.12 -4.51
C ILE A 230 0.30 -15.27 -5.40
N THR A 231 -0.27 -16.46 -5.22
CA THR A 231 -0.02 -17.63 -6.08
C THR A 231 -1.14 -17.76 -7.11
N LYS A 232 -0.86 -18.39 -8.26
CA LYS A 232 -1.85 -18.57 -9.36
C LYS A 232 -3.11 -19.34 -8.93
N VAL A 233 -3.05 -20.06 -7.81
CA VAL A 233 -4.09 -20.99 -7.33
C VAL A 233 -4.91 -20.38 -6.17
N GLY A 234 -4.49 -19.23 -5.62
CA GLY A 234 -5.11 -18.61 -4.45
C GLY A 234 -6.13 -17.52 -4.77
N GLY A 235 -6.89 -17.08 -3.76
CA GLY A 235 -7.78 -15.93 -3.87
C GLY A 235 -7.01 -14.64 -4.13
N ASN A 236 -7.21 -14.04 -5.31
CA ASN A 236 -6.44 -12.87 -5.73
C ASN A 236 -6.88 -11.60 -4.97
N LEU A 237 -5.97 -11.05 -4.16
CA LEU A 237 -6.11 -9.71 -3.56
C LEU A 237 -6.19 -8.58 -4.60
N CYS A 238 -5.82 -8.85 -5.86
CA CYS A 238 -5.79 -7.87 -6.94
C CYS A 238 -7.13 -7.17 -7.16
N GLN A 239 -8.23 -7.91 -7.19
CA GLN A 239 -9.57 -7.32 -7.42
C GLN A 239 -9.98 -6.43 -6.25
N SER A 240 -9.76 -6.92 -5.02
CA SER A 240 -10.06 -6.17 -3.80
C SER A 240 -9.23 -4.89 -3.72
N ALA A 241 -7.93 -4.98 -4.01
CA ALA A 241 -7.03 -3.83 -4.04
C ALA A 241 -7.40 -2.83 -5.14
N GLN A 242 -7.81 -3.30 -6.33
CA GLN A 242 -8.31 -2.43 -7.39
C GLN A 242 -9.57 -1.68 -6.97
N PHE A 243 -10.51 -2.37 -6.32
CA PHE A 243 -11.75 -1.74 -5.86
C PHE A 243 -11.48 -0.70 -4.76
N LEU A 244 -10.62 -1.00 -3.79
CA LEU A 244 -10.20 -0.04 -2.77
C LEU A 244 -9.49 1.20 -3.31
N ARG A 245 -8.89 1.13 -4.50
CA ARG A 245 -8.24 2.27 -5.17
C ARG A 245 -9.21 3.18 -5.93
N THR A 246 -10.48 2.79 -6.07
CA THR A 246 -11.44 3.54 -6.90
C THR A 246 -11.80 4.91 -6.30
N CYS A 247 -12.21 4.95 -5.03
CA CYS A 247 -12.52 6.19 -4.34
C CYS A 247 -12.24 6.11 -2.83
N ARG A 248 -12.11 7.28 -2.20
CA ARG A 248 -11.83 7.40 -0.76
C ARG A 248 -12.93 6.80 0.12
N LEU A 249 -14.19 6.91 -0.31
CA LEU A 249 -15.33 6.36 0.43
C LEU A 249 -15.22 4.83 0.50
N VAL A 250 -15.02 4.16 -0.65
CA VAL A 250 -14.81 2.71 -0.73
C VAL A 250 -13.59 2.28 0.06
N HIS A 251 -12.51 3.07 0.05
CA HIS A 251 -11.33 2.77 0.86
C HIS A 251 -11.66 2.77 2.35
N GLN A 252 -12.30 3.82 2.85
CA GLN A 252 -12.59 3.99 4.29
C GLN A 252 -13.57 2.94 4.81
N GLU A 253 -14.63 2.64 4.06
CA GLU A 253 -15.64 1.66 4.48
C GLU A 253 -15.20 0.22 4.18
N GLY A 254 -14.54 0.00 3.04
CA GLY A 254 -14.19 -1.32 2.56
C GLY A 254 -13.00 -1.96 3.27
N CYS A 255 -12.05 -1.17 3.77
CA CYS A 255 -10.88 -1.70 4.47
C CYS A 255 -11.25 -2.50 5.73
N SER A 256 -12.24 -2.05 6.51
CA SER A 256 -12.68 -2.79 7.69
C SER A 256 -13.28 -4.16 7.34
N VAL A 257 -14.00 -4.26 6.22
CA VAL A 257 -14.59 -5.53 5.75
C VAL A 257 -13.48 -6.44 5.19
N LEU A 258 -12.61 -5.93 4.32
CA LEU A 258 -11.55 -6.72 3.70
C LEU A 258 -10.59 -7.30 4.75
N TYR A 259 -10.10 -6.47 5.68
CA TYR A 259 -9.10 -6.90 6.66
C TYR A 259 -9.72 -7.54 7.91
N GLY A 260 -10.97 -7.19 8.22
CA GLY A 260 -11.66 -7.65 9.42
C GLY A 260 -12.24 -9.06 9.33
N GLU A 261 -12.76 -9.44 8.17
CA GLU A 261 -13.52 -10.69 8.03
C GLU A 261 -12.77 -11.79 7.31
N ASN A 262 -11.73 -11.44 6.54
CA ASN A 262 -10.92 -12.44 5.85
C ASN A 262 -9.78 -12.94 6.73
N THR A 263 -9.40 -14.20 6.50
CA THR A 263 -8.17 -14.75 7.07
C THR A 263 -7.03 -14.54 6.08
N PHE A 264 -5.92 -13.96 6.54
CA PHE A 264 -4.72 -13.75 5.71
C PHE A 264 -3.70 -14.85 5.97
N TYR A 265 -3.24 -15.52 4.91
CA TYR A 265 -2.21 -16.53 4.99
C TYR A 265 -0.89 -16.00 4.44
N PHE A 266 0.10 -15.88 5.33
CA PHE A 266 1.45 -15.44 5.01
C PHE A 266 2.38 -16.65 4.93
N ALA A 267 3.02 -16.81 3.79
CA ALA A 267 4.00 -17.87 3.55
C ALA A 267 5.27 -17.28 2.94
N ARG A 268 6.37 -18.04 3.01
CA ARG A 268 7.62 -17.67 2.36
C ARG A 268 7.45 -17.69 0.85
N ASN A 269 7.88 -16.63 0.16
CA ASN A 269 7.96 -16.63 -1.29
C ASN A 269 9.30 -17.21 -1.74
N HIS A 270 9.27 -18.41 -2.34
CA HIS A 270 10.45 -19.09 -2.88
C HIS A 270 10.87 -18.61 -4.27
N SER A 271 10.10 -17.72 -4.90
CA SER A 271 10.52 -17.11 -6.15
C SER A 271 11.73 -16.21 -5.93
N VAL A 272 12.55 -16.12 -6.96
CA VAL A 272 13.71 -15.26 -6.98
C VAL A 272 13.34 -13.99 -7.74
N ARG A 273 13.63 -12.84 -7.16
CA ARG A 273 13.44 -11.53 -7.77
C ARG A 273 14.67 -10.70 -7.48
N SER A 274 15.45 -10.40 -8.50
CA SER A 274 16.61 -9.52 -8.39
C SER A 274 16.65 -8.61 -9.61
N PRO A 275 17.10 -7.34 -9.47
CA PRO A 275 17.38 -6.50 -10.62
C PRO A 275 18.38 -7.17 -11.56
N PHE A 276 18.27 -6.89 -12.87
CA PHE A 276 19.13 -7.54 -13.87
C PHE A 276 20.63 -7.22 -13.72
N TRP A 277 20.97 -6.17 -12.96
CA TRP A 277 22.36 -5.76 -12.67
C TRP A 277 22.94 -6.40 -11.41
N GLU A 278 22.15 -7.11 -10.61
CA GLU A 278 22.69 -7.85 -9.46
C GLU A 278 23.25 -9.19 -9.93
N PRO A 279 24.51 -9.53 -9.59
CA PRO A 279 25.14 -10.78 -10.04
C PRO A 279 24.54 -12.01 -9.36
N VAL A 280 23.89 -11.81 -8.21
CA VAL A 280 23.30 -12.86 -7.40
C VAL A 280 21.78 -12.70 -7.40
N LEU A 281 21.14 -13.76 -7.84
CA LEU A 281 19.71 -13.96 -7.75
C LEU A 281 19.30 -14.21 -6.28
N LYS A 282 18.57 -13.27 -5.69
CA LYS A 282 18.07 -13.37 -4.31
C LYS A 282 16.61 -13.85 -4.28
N GLU A 283 16.32 -14.76 -3.36
CA GLU A 283 14.95 -15.16 -3.00
C GLU A 283 14.18 -13.97 -2.39
N VAL A 284 12.88 -13.88 -2.69
CA VAL A 284 11.99 -12.85 -2.11
C VAL A 284 11.74 -13.07 -0.61
N GLY A 285 11.58 -14.34 -0.19
CA GLY A 285 11.39 -14.67 1.22
C GLY A 285 10.09 -14.07 1.78
N TYR A 286 10.19 -13.39 2.93
CA TYR A 286 9.05 -12.71 3.57
C TYR A 286 8.88 -11.24 3.15
N GLN A 287 9.62 -10.77 2.13
CA GLN A 287 9.55 -9.39 1.69
C GLN A 287 8.14 -8.99 1.21
N ASP A 288 7.40 -9.89 0.57
CA ASP A 288 6.03 -9.59 0.11
C ASP A 288 5.05 -9.44 1.30
N MET A 289 5.25 -10.21 2.38
CA MET A 289 4.51 -10.01 3.62
C MET A 289 4.83 -8.64 4.23
N LEU A 290 6.12 -8.27 4.26
CA LEU A 290 6.54 -6.96 4.77
C LEU A 290 5.94 -5.82 3.95
N GLN A 291 6.03 -5.93 2.63
CA GLN A 291 5.47 -4.95 1.71
C GLN A 291 3.96 -4.82 1.90
N PHE A 292 3.24 -5.94 2.06
CA PHE A 292 1.82 -5.93 2.36
C PHE A 292 1.52 -5.18 3.66
N LEU A 293 2.19 -5.54 4.76
CA LEU A 293 1.97 -4.91 6.07
C LEU A 293 2.28 -3.40 6.06
N ARG A 294 3.34 -2.98 5.35
CA ARG A 294 3.68 -1.56 5.20
C ARG A 294 2.69 -0.82 4.30
N MET A 295 2.24 -1.45 3.22
CA MET A 295 1.30 -0.85 2.26
C MET A 295 -0.08 -0.62 2.87
N ILE A 296 -0.60 -1.55 3.69
CA ILE A 296 -1.89 -1.35 4.35
C ILE A 296 -1.80 -0.22 5.40
N GLY A 297 -0.64 -0.04 6.01
CA GLY A 297 -0.39 0.99 7.02
C GLY A 297 -0.94 0.66 8.40
N PRO A 298 -0.56 1.45 9.43
CA PRO A 298 -0.88 1.15 10.83
C PRO A 298 -2.38 1.29 11.17
N GLU A 299 -3.12 2.13 10.44
CA GLU A 299 -4.56 2.26 10.61
C GLU A 299 -5.29 0.97 10.23
N ASN A 300 -4.95 0.41 9.06
CA ASN A 300 -5.59 -0.80 8.56
C ASN A 300 -5.07 -2.07 9.24
N LEU A 301 -3.85 -2.03 9.77
CA LEU A 301 -3.30 -3.10 10.60
C LEU A 301 -4.20 -3.43 11.81
N GLN A 302 -4.90 -2.43 12.36
CA GLN A 302 -5.85 -2.63 13.46
C GLN A 302 -7.10 -3.39 13.06
N TYR A 303 -7.43 -3.46 11.76
CA TYR A 303 -8.57 -4.22 11.27
C TYR A 303 -8.25 -5.71 11.09
N LEU A 304 -6.98 -6.10 10.96
CA LEU A 304 -6.62 -7.52 10.87
C LEU A 304 -7.10 -8.27 12.11
N ARG A 305 -7.96 -9.27 11.89
CA ARG A 305 -8.48 -10.15 12.96
C ARG A 305 -7.80 -11.51 12.94
N ASP A 306 -7.80 -12.17 11.79
CA ASP A 306 -7.38 -13.56 11.69
C ASP A 306 -6.23 -13.69 10.70
N ILE A 307 -5.10 -14.23 11.16
CA ILE A 307 -3.93 -14.46 10.32
C ILE A 307 -3.38 -15.87 10.51
N LYS A 308 -2.78 -16.41 9.44
CA LYS A 308 -2.02 -17.64 9.42
C LYS A 308 -0.60 -17.32 8.95
N ILE A 309 0.41 -17.84 9.64
CA ILE A 309 1.80 -17.65 9.25
C ILE A 309 2.46 -19.02 9.18
N ALA A 310 2.99 -19.35 8.00
CA ALA A 310 3.89 -20.48 7.81
C ALA A 310 5.34 -19.99 7.86
N PHE A 311 6.08 -20.51 8.83
CA PHE A 311 7.51 -20.28 9.00
C PHE A 311 8.30 -21.35 8.28
N ASP A 312 8.96 -21.01 7.18
CA ASP A 312 9.71 -21.95 6.36
C ASP A 312 11.13 -21.47 6.10
N ASP A 313 12.06 -22.42 6.02
CA ASP A 313 13.46 -22.14 5.74
C ASP A 313 13.67 -21.84 4.25
N ALA A 314 14.70 -21.06 3.94
CA ALA A 314 15.09 -20.83 2.57
C ALA A 314 15.62 -22.11 1.91
N ALA A 315 15.16 -22.39 0.69
CA ALA A 315 15.67 -23.52 -0.07
C ALA A 315 17.10 -23.23 -0.57
N PRO A 316 18.08 -24.15 -0.42
CA PRO A 316 19.46 -23.94 -0.85
C PRO A 316 19.60 -23.58 -2.32
N ARG A 317 18.75 -24.15 -3.18
CA ARG A 317 18.71 -23.86 -4.62
C ARG A 317 18.33 -22.41 -4.95
N HIS A 318 17.66 -21.70 -4.03
CA HIS A 318 17.23 -20.30 -4.20
C HIS A 318 18.07 -19.31 -3.38
N THR A 319 19.01 -19.82 -2.58
CA THR A 319 19.87 -19.02 -1.69
C THR A 319 21.32 -19.48 -1.78
N THR A 320 21.87 -19.49 -2.99
CA THR A 320 23.25 -19.90 -3.25
C THR A 320 24.28 -18.98 -2.59
N TYR A 321 23.90 -17.73 -2.31
CA TYR A 321 24.73 -16.74 -1.63
C TYR A 321 24.87 -16.95 -0.12
N LEU A 322 24.07 -17.84 0.47
CA LEU A 322 24.18 -18.18 1.89
C LEU A 322 25.08 -19.41 2.04
N TRP A 323 26.18 -19.29 2.80
CA TRP A 323 27.11 -20.41 2.95
C TRP A 323 26.65 -21.45 3.97
N SER A 324 25.83 -21.06 4.95
CA SER A 324 25.38 -21.93 6.03
C SER A 324 23.90 -22.30 5.92
N ASN A 325 23.54 -23.50 6.38
CA ASN A 325 22.14 -23.87 6.59
C ASN A 325 21.50 -23.05 7.71
N GLU A 326 22.29 -22.57 8.68
CA GLU A 326 21.78 -21.75 9.77
C GLU A 326 21.34 -20.37 9.26
N ALA A 327 22.11 -19.76 8.36
CA ALA A 327 21.76 -18.48 7.74
C ALA A 327 20.48 -18.54 6.88
N ARG A 328 20.07 -19.74 6.45
CA ARG A 328 18.84 -19.98 5.69
C ARG A 328 17.59 -20.14 6.56
N ARG A 329 17.75 -20.24 7.88
CA ARG A 329 16.62 -20.41 8.78
C ARG A 329 15.79 -19.13 8.81
N TYR A 330 14.47 -19.28 8.82
CA TYR A 330 13.58 -18.12 8.97
C TYR A 330 13.80 -17.36 10.28
N LEU A 331 14.39 -18.00 11.30
CA LEU A 331 14.79 -17.34 12.55
C LEU A 331 15.75 -16.16 12.33
N ASN A 332 16.56 -16.23 11.26
CA ASN A 332 17.55 -15.24 10.88
C ASN A 332 17.08 -14.34 9.73
N ASP A 333 15.82 -14.48 9.30
CA ASP A 333 15.26 -13.67 8.21
C ASP A 333 14.82 -12.30 8.74
N GLU A 334 15.59 -11.26 8.40
CA GLU A 334 15.36 -9.89 8.87
C GLU A 334 13.99 -9.34 8.47
N PHE A 335 13.48 -9.70 7.28
CA PHE A 335 12.16 -9.27 6.83
C PHE A 335 11.06 -9.90 7.67
N LEU A 336 11.19 -11.19 7.98
CA LEU A 336 10.24 -11.86 8.87
C LEU A 336 10.24 -11.24 10.26
N LEU A 337 11.40 -11.05 10.87
CA LEU A 337 11.51 -10.45 12.20
C LEU A 337 10.85 -9.05 12.21
N HIS A 338 11.03 -8.27 11.15
CA HIS A 338 10.38 -6.97 11.00
C HIS A 338 8.86 -7.09 10.84
N CYS A 339 8.36 -8.07 10.09
CA CYS A 339 6.92 -8.36 10.01
C CYS A 339 6.34 -8.66 11.39
N LEU A 340 7.02 -9.47 12.21
CA LEU A 340 6.58 -9.78 13.57
C LEU A 340 6.54 -8.53 14.47
N ARG A 341 7.52 -7.62 14.31
CA ARG A 341 7.51 -6.33 15.01
C ARG A 341 6.31 -5.47 14.63
N ILE A 342 5.96 -5.39 13.35
CA ILE A 342 4.75 -4.67 12.92
C ILE A 342 3.49 -5.32 13.53
N LEU A 343 3.40 -6.65 13.48
CA LEU A 343 2.26 -7.39 14.01
C LEU A 343 2.06 -7.24 15.53
N ARG A 344 3.07 -6.79 16.28
CA ARG A 344 2.93 -6.44 17.70
C ARG A 344 1.82 -5.41 17.94
N GLU A 345 1.65 -4.47 17.02
CA GLU A 345 0.68 -3.37 17.14
C GLU A 345 -0.72 -3.79 16.65
N ALA A 346 -0.85 -4.97 16.04
CA ALA A 346 -2.10 -5.47 15.51
C ALA A 346 -3.05 -5.97 16.61
N LYS A 347 -4.34 -5.68 16.46
CA LYS A 347 -5.40 -6.14 17.38
C LYS A 347 -5.98 -7.48 16.92
N LEU A 348 -5.11 -8.47 16.76
CA LEU A 348 -5.50 -9.78 16.24
C LEU A 348 -6.45 -10.51 17.21
N ARG A 349 -7.40 -11.24 16.64
CA ARG A 349 -8.30 -12.18 17.29
C ARG A 349 -7.66 -13.56 17.32
N LYS A 350 -7.36 -14.13 16.15
CA LYS A 350 -6.80 -15.46 16.01
C LYS A 350 -5.50 -15.42 15.21
N ILE A 351 -4.49 -16.14 15.70
CA ILE A 351 -3.27 -16.42 14.94
C ILE A 351 -3.08 -17.92 14.81
N LYS A 352 -2.87 -18.39 13.58
CA LYS A 352 -2.44 -19.76 13.33
C LYS A 352 -0.97 -19.77 12.93
N LEU A 353 -0.18 -20.59 13.60
CA LEU A 353 1.25 -20.71 13.36
C LEU A 353 1.58 -22.10 12.83
N GLN A 354 2.46 -22.17 11.85
CA GLN A 354 3.02 -23.41 11.35
C GLN A 354 4.53 -23.26 11.24
N PHE A 355 5.27 -24.27 11.71
CA PHE A 355 6.73 -24.29 11.72
C PHE A 355 7.22 -25.40 10.78
N CYS A 356 7.68 -25.01 9.59
CA CYS A 356 8.06 -25.88 8.46
C CYS A 356 9.57 -26.03 8.24
N GLY A 357 10.41 -25.52 9.14
CA GLY A 357 11.87 -25.53 8.97
C GLY A 357 12.53 -26.92 9.01
N ARG A 358 13.80 -26.97 8.59
CA ARG A 358 14.62 -28.19 8.64
C ARG A 358 14.98 -28.58 10.07
N ARG A 359 15.16 -27.59 10.94
CA ARG A 359 15.47 -27.74 12.36
C ARG A 359 14.27 -27.38 13.21
N HIS A 360 14.15 -28.04 14.36
CA HIS A 360 13.14 -27.69 15.35
C HIS A 360 13.45 -26.33 15.98
N VAL A 361 12.42 -25.59 16.33
CA VAL A 361 12.51 -24.41 17.20
C VAL A 361 12.72 -24.89 18.64
N TYR A 362 13.77 -24.40 19.26
CA TYR A 362 14.11 -24.69 20.65
C TYR A 362 13.96 -23.44 21.51
N LYS A 363 13.91 -23.65 22.83
CA LYS A 363 13.84 -22.56 23.82
C LYS A 363 15.05 -21.61 23.75
N SER A 364 16.17 -22.05 23.18
CA SER A 364 17.36 -21.25 22.91
C SER A 364 17.19 -20.24 21.78
N ASP A 365 16.16 -20.36 20.94
CA ASP A 365 15.87 -19.44 19.83
C ASP A 365 15.20 -18.14 20.37
N VAL A 366 15.83 -17.53 21.37
CA VAL A 366 15.25 -16.49 22.24
C VAL A 366 14.80 -15.27 21.44
N LYS A 367 15.60 -14.81 20.48
CA LYS A 367 15.30 -13.62 19.66
C LYS A 367 13.97 -13.77 18.91
N PHE A 368 13.81 -14.87 18.19
CA PHE A 368 12.59 -15.14 17.42
C PHE A 368 11.37 -15.36 18.33
N LEU A 369 11.53 -16.16 19.39
CA LEU A 369 10.46 -16.41 20.36
C LEU A 369 10.04 -15.12 21.09
N GLY A 370 10.98 -14.21 21.35
CA GLY A 370 10.74 -12.89 21.93
C GLY A 370 9.83 -12.04 21.06
N TYR A 371 10.05 -11.96 19.75
CA TYR A 371 9.14 -11.21 18.87
C TYR A 371 7.75 -11.83 18.80
N LEU A 372 7.65 -13.16 18.72
CA LEU A 372 6.34 -13.82 18.72
C LEU A 372 5.59 -13.56 20.03
N GLU A 373 6.28 -13.62 21.17
CA GLU A 373 5.71 -13.34 22.47
C GLU A 373 5.13 -11.92 22.58
N GLN A 374 5.74 -10.94 21.92
CA GLN A 374 5.23 -9.56 21.91
C GLN A 374 3.88 -9.44 21.20
N ILE A 375 3.55 -10.35 20.28
CA ILE A 375 2.26 -10.38 19.60
C ILE A 375 1.21 -10.94 20.56
N LYS A 376 0.28 -10.08 20.98
CA LYS A 376 -0.83 -10.48 21.85
C LYS A 376 -2.09 -10.74 21.05
N VAL A 377 -2.72 -11.90 21.27
CA VAL A 377 -3.92 -12.36 20.54
C VAL A 377 -4.94 -13.00 21.49
N ASP A 378 -6.16 -13.27 21.03
CA ASP A 378 -7.17 -13.94 21.86
C ASP A 378 -7.10 -15.47 21.75
N GLU A 379 -6.66 -16.00 20.60
CA GLU A 379 -6.47 -17.42 20.35
C GLU A 379 -5.21 -17.70 19.51
N VAL A 380 -4.37 -18.59 19.99
CA VAL A 380 -3.25 -19.17 19.22
C VAL A 380 -3.54 -20.64 18.96
N THR A 381 -3.50 -21.02 17.69
CA THR A 381 -3.60 -22.42 17.25
C THR A 381 -2.41 -22.77 16.37
N SER A 382 -1.98 -24.01 16.37
CA SER A 382 -1.14 -24.51 15.29
C SER A 382 -2.02 -24.99 14.14
N PHE A 383 -1.45 -25.06 12.94
CA PHE A 383 -2.08 -25.74 11.82
C PHE A 383 -1.03 -26.54 11.07
N SER A 384 -1.47 -27.66 10.49
CA SER A 384 -0.64 -28.48 9.62
C SER A 384 -1.14 -28.33 8.20
N ASP A 385 -0.21 -28.15 7.27
CA ASP A 385 -0.47 -28.34 5.85
C ASP A 385 -0.23 -29.82 5.50
N TRP A 386 -0.86 -30.30 4.42
CA TRP A 386 -0.74 -31.70 3.97
C TRP A 386 0.69 -32.07 3.59
N TYR A 387 1.51 -31.08 3.20
CA TYR A 387 2.89 -31.28 2.78
C TYR A 387 3.89 -31.38 3.95
N THR A 388 3.55 -30.84 5.13
CA THR A 388 4.42 -30.83 6.32
C THR A 388 3.64 -31.30 7.54
N PRO A 389 3.40 -32.63 7.66
CA PRO A 389 2.55 -33.19 8.70
C PRO A 389 3.12 -33.06 10.12
N TYR A 390 4.39 -32.69 10.25
CA TYR A 390 5.07 -32.60 11.54
C TYR A 390 5.44 -31.15 11.87
N GLU A 391 4.90 -30.64 12.97
CA GLU A 391 5.27 -29.34 13.51
C GLU A 391 6.72 -29.35 14.01
N LYS A 392 7.54 -28.42 13.49
CA LYS A 392 8.95 -28.29 13.85
C LYS A 392 9.16 -27.41 15.08
N ILE A 393 8.34 -27.63 16.10
CA ILE A 393 8.45 -26.98 17.40
C ILE A 393 8.15 -27.99 18.49
N SER A 394 8.91 -27.96 19.59
CA SER A 394 8.61 -28.81 20.74
C SER A 394 7.27 -28.40 21.35
N ALA A 395 6.43 -29.38 21.71
CA ALA A 395 5.11 -29.14 22.32
C ALA A 395 5.20 -28.27 23.60
N VAL A 396 6.27 -28.42 24.38
CA VAL A 396 6.51 -27.61 25.60
C VAL A 396 6.77 -26.15 25.22
N VAL A 397 7.63 -25.91 24.22
CA VAL A 397 7.94 -24.56 23.75
C VAL A 397 6.71 -23.90 23.13
N PHE A 398 5.93 -24.64 22.36
CA PHE A 398 4.68 -24.14 21.77
C PHE A 398 3.63 -23.82 22.84
N HIS A 399 3.52 -24.65 23.88
CA HIS A 399 2.62 -24.39 25.01
C HIS A 399 3.02 -23.11 25.78
N ASP A 400 4.31 -22.93 26.08
CA ASP A 400 4.84 -21.73 26.72
C ASP A 400 4.57 -20.49 25.86
N LEU A 401 4.83 -20.59 24.55
CA LEU A 401 4.59 -19.52 23.59
C LEU A 401 3.11 -19.15 23.52
N LYS A 402 2.23 -20.15 23.38
CA LYS A 402 0.77 -19.97 23.36
C LYS A 402 0.29 -19.27 24.62
N THR A 403 0.78 -19.68 25.79
CA THR A 403 0.42 -19.08 27.07
C THR A 403 0.85 -17.61 27.15
N SER A 404 2.03 -17.27 26.63
CA SER A 404 2.50 -15.88 26.66
C SER A 404 1.79 -14.98 25.64
N MET A 405 1.50 -15.49 24.45
CA MET A 405 0.83 -14.72 23.38
C MET A 405 -0.66 -14.46 23.67
N VAL A 406 -1.34 -15.33 24.42
CA VAL A 406 -2.77 -15.16 24.70
C VAL A 406 -3.02 -14.02 25.72
N ARG A 407 -3.89 -13.08 25.36
CA ARG A 407 -4.32 -11.99 26.24
C ARG A 407 -5.10 -12.54 27.43
N LYS A 408 -4.82 -12.00 28.62
CA LYS A 408 -5.61 -12.28 29.84
C LYS A 408 -7.07 -11.87 29.70
N LYS A 409 -7.30 -10.68 29.13
CA LYS A 409 -8.64 -10.17 28.79
C LYS A 409 -8.80 -10.23 27.27
N LYS A 410 -9.74 -11.05 26.80
CA LYS A 410 -10.05 -11.16 25.37
C LYS A 410 -10.62 -9.85 24.86
N LEU A 411 -10.22 -9.47 23.65
CA LEU A 411 -10.69 -8.26 22.99
C LEU A 411 -11.99 -8.52 22.23
N TYR A 412 -12.14 -9.72 21.68
CA TYR A 412 -13.32 -10.15 20.94
C TYR A 412 -14.09 -11.19 21.73
N GLU A 413 -15.41 -11.06 21.67
CA GLU A 413 -16.31 -12.09 22.16
C GLU A 413 -16.16 -13.34 21.28
N LYS A 414 -16.35 -14.52 21.88
CA LYS A 414 -16.41 -15.74 21.07
C LYS A 414 -17.67 -15.65 20.22
N GLU A 415 -17.50 -15.65 18.90
CA GLU A 415 -18.61 -15.87 17.99
C GLU A 415 -19.27 -17.19 18.40
N SER A 416 -20.54 -17.11 18.80
CA SER A 416 -21.35 -18.29 19.05
C SER A 416 -21.44 -19.08 17.74
N PRO A 417 -21.10 -20.38 17.77
CA PRO A 417 -20.99 -21.20 16.56
C PRO A 417 -22.29 -21.32 15.77
#